data_AF-A0A4U9HG07-F1
#
_entry.id   AF-A0A4U9HG07-F1
#
_cell.length_a   1.000
_cell.length_b   1.000
_cell.length_c   1.000
_cell.angle_alpha   90.00
_cell.angle_beta   90.00
_cell.angle_gamma   90.00
#
_symmetry.space_group_name_H-M   'P 1'
#
loop_
_entity.id
_entity.type
_entity.pdbx_description
1 polymer ?
#
loop_
_entity_poly.entity_id
_entity_poly.type
_entity_poly.pdbx_seq_one_letter_code
_entity_poly.pdbx_strand_id
1 'polypeptide(L)'
;MPAGGSIRHPVSHTGVSKVANKAALRQWMRSHQDLWIQPKVDGVAVTLVYRQGQLVQATSRGDGLKGEDWTAKVKRIAAIPARVTGPLANSVLQGELFLRRDNHVQHQMGGMNARAKVAGAMMRQDDSALLDHIGIFYLGLAGRSPPRWMSVCRR
;
A
#
# COMPACT_ATOMS: atom_id res chain seq x y z
N MET A 1 -12.41 20.83 -11.61
CA MET A 1 -11.14 20.14 -11.95
C MET A 1 -10.36 19.99 -10.65
N PRO A 2 -10.01 18.79 -10.14
CA PRO A 2 -9.16 18.70 -8.96
C PRO A 2 -7.74 19.13 -9.32
N ALA A 3 -7.14 20.01 -8.53
CA ALA A 3 -5.83 20.64 -8.75
C ALA A 3 -4.62 19.73 -8.41
N GLY A 4 -4.72 18.42 -8.66
CA GLY A 4 -3.65 17.45 -8.41
C GLY A 4 -3.20 16.81 -9.72
N GLY A 5 -2.09 17.29 -10.28
CA GLY A 5 -1.52 16.72 -11.50
C GLY A 5 -1.12 15.26 -11.33
N SER A 6 -1.19 14.49 -12.42
CA SER A 6 -0.74 13.10 -12.42
C SER A 6 0.79 13.03 -12.30
N ILE A 7 1.30 12.30 -11.30
CA ILE A 7 2.73 12.17 -10.99
C ILE A 7 3.24 10.82 -11.48
N ARG A 8 4.40 10.83 -12.17
CA ARG A 8 5.11 9.59 -12.55
C ARG A 8 5.70 8.91 -11.32
N HIS A 9 5.53 7.60 -11.24
CA HIS A 9 6.16 6.81 -10.19
C HIS A 9 7.67 6.73 -10.41
N PRO A 10 8.48 6.84 -9.34
CA PRO A 10 9.92 6.56 -9.42
C PRO A 10 10.20 5.06 -9.67
N VAL A 11 9.26 4.18 -9.28
CA VAL A 11 9.31 2.74 -9.53
C VAL A 11 7.90 2.23 -9.82
N SER A 12 7.73 1.50 -10.92
CA SER A 12 6.43 0.97 -11.36
C SER A 12 5.83 0.01 -10.34
N HIS A 13 4.49 0.00 -10.25
CA HIS A 13 3.77 -0.98 -9.44
C HIS A 13 3.56 -2.28 -10.23
N THR A 14 4.08 -3.39 -9.72
CA THR A 14 3.86 -4.72 -10.32
C THR A 14 2.71 -5.46 -9.63
N GLY A 15 2.05 -6.36 -10.37
CA GLY A 15 1.04 -7.25 -9.81
C GLY A 15 1.66 -8.46 -9.11
N VAL A 16 0.84 -9.18 -8.34
CA VAL A 16 1.22 -10.47 -7.76
C VAL A 16 0.43 -11.57 -8.45
N SER A 17 1.12 -12.65 -8.82
CA SER A 17 0.48 -13.85 -9.37
C SER A 17 -0.31 -14.58 -8.31
N LYS A 18 -1.56 -14.92 -8.62
CA LYS A 18 -2.42 -15.71 -7.75
C LYS A 18 -2.18 -17.19 -8.00
N VAL A 19 -2.11 -17.97 -6.92
CA VAL A 19 -2.10 -19.43 -7.01
C VAL A 19 -3.52 -19.95 -6.80
N ALA A 20 -3.93 -20.90 -7.64
CA ALA A 20 -5.31 -21.35 -7.70
C ALA A 20 -5.75 -22.20 -6.49
N ASN A 21 -4.86 -23.05 -5.96
CA ASN A 21 -5.20 -24.01 -4.90
C ASN A 21 -3.97 -24.46 -4.08
N LYS A 22 -4.22 -25.25 -3.03
CA LYS A 22 -3.18 -25.75 -2.11
C LYS A 22 -2.14 -26.63 -2.79
N ALA A 23 -2.52 -27.44 -3.78
CA ALA A 23 -1.58 -28.32 -4.49
C ALA A 23 -0.60 -27.50 -5.34
N ALA A 24 -1.12 -26.52 -6.09
CA ALA A 24 -0.32 -25.57 -6.86
C ALA A 24 0.60 -24.73 -5.94
N LEU A 25 0.12 -24.36 -4.75
CA LEU A 25 0.95 -23.65 -3.76
C LEU A 25 2.12 -24.52 -3.30
N ARG A 26 1.86 -25.78 -2.93
CA ARG A 26 2.92 -26.72 -2.54
C ARG A 26 3.94 -26.91 -3.66
N GLN A 27 3.48 -27.05 -4.90
CA GLN A 27 4.36 -27.22 -6.05
C GLN A 27 5.23 -25.98 -6.27
N TRP A 28 4.66 -24.78 -6.16
CA TRP A 28 5.41 -23.53 -6.25
C TRP A 28 6.45 -23.39 -5.14
N MET A 29 6.10 -23.76 -3.90
CA MET A 29 7.01 -23.69 -2.76
C MET A 29 8.22 -24.64 -2.89
N ARG A 30 8.11 -25.74 -3.64
CA ARG A 30 9.23 -26.68 -3.84
C ARG A 30 10.43 -26.04 -4.55
N SER A 31 10.21 -25.04 -5.40
CA SER A 31 11.27 -24.34 -6.13
C SER A 31 11.67 -22.99 -5.51
N HIS A 32 11.14 -22.65 -4.34
CA HIS A 32 11.38 -21.37 -3.67
C HIS A 32 11.76 -21.59 -2.21
N GLN A 33 13.00 -21.22 -1.85
CA GLN A 33 13.49 -21.20 -0.47
C GLN A 33 13.36 -19.76 0.09
N ASP A 34 13.48 -19.61 1.41
CA ASP A 34 13.44 -18.31 2.13
C ASP A 34 12.15 -17.50 1.91
N LEU A 35 11.01 -18.17 2.02
CA LEU A 35 9.70 -17.56 1.82
C LEU A 35 9.34 -16.59 2.95
N TRP A 36 9.02 -15.37 2.58
CA TRP A 36 8.43 -14.38 3.46
C TRP A 36 6.92 -14.28 3.21
N ILE A 37 6.13 -14.56 4.25
CA ILE A 37 4.66 -14.55 4.15
C ILE A 37 4.13 -13.25 4.75
N GLN A 38 3.33 -12.52 3.97
CA GLN A 38 2.66 -11.30 4.42
C GLN A 38 1.13 -11.46 4.36
N PRO A 39 0.40 -10.82 5.28
CA PRO A 39 -1.04 -10.72 5.17
C PRO A 39 -1.39 -9.96 3.88
N LYS A 40 -2.43 -10.43 3.20
CA LYS A 40 -3.02 -9.66 2.10
C LYS A 40 -3.90 -8.58 2.70
N VAL A 41 -3.43 -7.35 2.66
CA VAL A 41 -4.18 -6.17 3.09
C VAL A 41 -5.21 -5.81 2.01
N ASP A 42 -6.42 -5.41 2.42
CA ASP A 42 -7.45 -4.92 1.50
C ASP A 42 -7.51 -3.39 1.58
N GLY A 43 -6.79 -2.74 0.67
CA GLY A 43 -6.65 -1.29 0.66
C GLY A 43 -6.35 -0.72 -0.72
N VAL A 44 -5.73 0.46 -0.72
CA VAL A 44 -5.28 1.15 -1.93
C VAL A 44 -3.77 1.35 -1.89
N ALA A 45 -3.10 0.99 -2.99
CA ALA A 45 -1.65 1.10 -3.07
C ALA A 45 -1.20 2.57 -3.12
N VAL A 46 -0.10 2.85 -2.43
CA VAL A 46 0.53 4.17 -2.35
C VAL A 46 2.06 4.03 -2.45
N THR A 47 2.69 4.98 -3.13
CA THR A 47 4.15 5.19 -3.11
C THR A 47 4.47 6.37 -2.21
N LEU A 48 5.39 6.21 -1.26
CA LEU A 48 5.92 7.28 -0.41
C LEU A 48 7.37 7.55 -0.79
N VAL A 49 7.76 8.82 -0.87
CA VAL A 49 9.14 9.24 -1.11
C VAL A 49 9.62 10.05 0.08
N TYR A 50 10.66 9.53 0.73
CA TYR A 50 11.39 10.23 1.78
C TYR A 50 12.72 10.76 1.24
N ARG A 51 13.03 12.03 1.53
CA ARG A 51 14.31 12.66 1.22
C ARG A 51 14.80 13.41 2.44
N GLN A 52 16.06 13.23 2.81
CA GLN A 52 16.66 13.81 4.02
C GLN A 52 15.78 13.60 5.26
N GLY A 53 15.13 12.44 5.33
CA GLY A 53 14.25 12.06 6.42
C GLY A 53 12.86 12.69 6.37
N GLN A 54 12.51 13.55 5.41
CA GLN A 54 11.17 14.14 5.31
C GLN A 54 10.32 13.43 4.25
N LEU A 55 9.02 13.23 4.53
CA LEU A 55 8.06 12.81 3.50
C LEU A 55 7.84 13.97 2.51
N VAL A 56 8.37 13.82 1.30
CA VAL A 56 8.28 14.85 0.26
C VAL A 56 7.20 14.59 -0.77
N GLN A 57 6.81 13.32 -0.98
CA GLN A 57 5.80 12.95 -1.97
C GLN A 57 5.04 11.69 -1.54
N ALA A 58 3.74 11.66 -1.79
CA ALA A 58 2.93 10.46 -1.76
C ALA A 58 2.03 10.38 -3.00
N THR A 59 2.01 9.23 -3.67
CA THR A 59 1.33 9.07 -4.97
C THR A 59 0.48 7.80 -4.98
N SER A 60 -0.76 7.90 -5.47
CA SER A 60 -1.63 6.74 -5.66
C SER A 60 -1.06 5.79 -6.72
N ARG A 61 -1.50 4.54 -6.77
CA ARG A 61 -1.06 3.61 -7.84
C ARG A 61 -1.37 4.12 -9.26
N GLY A 62 -2.58 4.64 -9.48
CA GLY A 62 -3.11 4.96 -10.82
C GLY A 62 -2.99 3.77 -11.79
N ASP A 63 -2.36 3.99 -12.95
CA ASP A 63 -2.12 2.95 -13.96
C ASP A 63 -0.83 2.13 -13.69
N GLY A 64 -0.11 2.44 -12.62
CA GLY A 64 1.16 1.82 -12.24
C GLY A 64 2.41 2.52 -12.79
N LEU A 65 2.26 3.42 -13.76
CA LEU A 65 3.30 4.33 -14.27
C LEU A 65 3.11 5.75 -13.75
N LYS A 66 1.85 6.18 -13.61
CA LYS A 66 1.45 7.46 -13.05
C LYS A 66 0.29 7.28 -12.08
N GLY A 67 0.22 8.15 -11.09
CA GLY A 67 -0.90 8.23 -10.16
C GLY A 67 -1.25 9.65 -9.77
N GLU A 68 -2.16 9.78 -8.82
CA GLU A 68 -2.58 11.07 -8.27
C GLU A 68 -1.67 11.49 -7.12
N ASP A 69 -1.42 12.78 -7.00
CA ASP A 69 -0.74 13.34 -5.84
C ASP A 69 -1.66 13.30 -4.61
N TRP A 70 -1.26 12.51 -3.61
CA TRP A 70 -1.95 12.39 -2.33
C TRP A 70 -1.11 12.97 -1.17
N THR A 71 -0.01 13.68 -1.46
CA THR A 71 0.97 14.15 -0.46
C THR A 71 0.33 14.92 0.68
N ALA A 72 -0.54 15.89 0.38
CA ALA A 72 -1.18 16.71 1.40
C ALA A 72 -2.05 15.91 2.37
N LYS A 73 -2.81 14.93 1.86
CA LYS A 73 -3.65 14.04 2.68
C LYS A 73 -2.84 13.02 3.45
N VAL A 74 -1.87 12.41 2.80
CA VAL A 74 -1.01 11.40 3.41
C VAL A 74 -0.24 11.98 4.59
N LYS A 75 0.23 13.23 4.50
CA LYS A 75 0.89 13.94 5.62
C LYS A 75 0.00 14.10 6.86
N ARG A 76 -1.32 13.99 6.72
CA ARG A 76 -2.29 14.08 7.83
C ARG A 76 -2.70 12.73 8.39
N ILE A 77 -2.34 11.63 7.72
CA ILE A 77 -2.61 10.28 8.22
C ILE A 77 -1.63 10.00 9.35
N ALA A 78 -2.12 9.94 10.59
CA ALA A 78 -1.29 9.78 11.79
C ALA A 78 -0.39 8.54 11.78
N ALA A 79 -0.80 7.47 11.08
CA ALA A 79 -0.01 6.25 10.96
C ALA A 79 1.21 6.37 10.02
N ILE A 80 1.32 7.46 9.27
CA ILE A 80 2.41 7.69 8.31
C ILE A 80 3.34 8.76 8.89
N PRO A 81 4.58 8.42 9.23
CA PRO A 81 5.48 9.36 9.85
C PRO A 81 5.87 10.45 8.84
N ALA A 82 5.72 11.71 9.24
CA ALA A 82 6.22 12.84 8.46
C ALA A 82 7.76 12.84 8.36
N ARG A 83 8.43 12.21 9.34
CA ARG A 83 9.88 12.09 9.41
C ARG A 83 10.35 10.68 9.69
N VAL A 84 11.40 10.25 9.01
CA VAL A 84 12.10 8.97 9.21
C VAL A 84 13.60 9.20 9.32
N THR A 85 14.32 8.27 9.95
CA THR A 85 15.76 8.37 10.19
C THR A 85 16.50 7.15 9.64
N GLY A 86 17.83 7.22 9.66
CA GLY A 86 18.69 6.11 9.27
C GLY A 86 18.50 5.68 7.81
N PRO A 87 18.49 4.37 7.51
CA PRO A 87 18.40 3.85 6.14
C PRO A 87 17.16 4.31 5.35
N LEU A 88 16.09 4.73 6.03
CA LEU A 88 14.86 5.19 5.39
C LEU A 88 14.88 6.66 5.00
N ALA A 89 15.87 7.44 5.45
CA ALA A 89 15.90 8.89 5.25
C ALA A 89 15.90 9.30 3.77
N ASN A 90 16.45 8.46 2.89
CA ASN A 90 16.44 8.63 1.44
C ASN A 90 15.89 7.37 0.78
N SER A 91 14.58 7.17 0.85
CA SER A 91 13.94 5.93 0.42
C SER A 91 12.65 6.17 -0.35
N VAL A 92 12.30 5.19 -1.18
CA VAL A 92 10.99 5.07 -1.80
C VAL A 92 10.34 3.83 -1.21
N LEU A 93 9.17 4.00 -0.60
CA LEU A 93 8.41 2.91 0.03
C LEU A 93 7.13 2.67 -0.74
N GLN A 94 6.83 1.42 -1.03
CA GLN A 94 5.52 1.01 -1.52
C GLN A 94 4.74 0.38 -0.37
N GLY A 95 3.48 0.77 -0.26
CA GLY A 95 2.59 0.27 0.77
C GLY A 95 1.14 0.27 0.34
N GLU A 96 0.28 -0.11 1.27
CA GLU A 96 -1.16 -0.18 1.09
C GLU A 96 -1.86 0.57 2.22
N LEU A 97 -2.64 1.58 1.86
CA LEU A 97 -3.50 2.31 2.78
C LEU A 97 -4.77 1.50 3.01
N PHE A 98 -5.10 1.24 4.27
CA PHE A 98 -6.25 0.42 4.64
C PHE A 98 -7.05 1.07 5.76
N LEU A 99 -8.34 0.71 5.85
CA LEU A 99 -9.20 1.20 6.93
C LEU A 99 -8.96 0.36 8.19
N ARG A 100 -8.48 0.98 9.26
CA ARG A 100 -8.38 0.33 10.57
C ARG A 100 -9.77 0.10 11.14
N ARG A 101 -10.01 -1.13 11.58
CA ARG A 101 -11.21 -1.52 12.32
C ARG A 101 -10.82 -2.56 13.36
N ASP A 102 -11.02 -2.19 14.61
CA ASP A 102 -10.80 -3.11 15.71
C ASP A 102 -11.88 -4.19 15.70
N ASN A 103 -11.47 -5.41 16.02
CA ASN A 103 -12.34 -6.59 16.15
C ASN A 103 -13.15 -6.97 14.90
N HIS A 104 -12.83 -6.44 13.72
CA HIS A 104 -13.53 -6.82 12.49
C HIS A 104 -12.94 -8.09 11.86
N VAL A 105 -13.72 -9.17 11.86
CA VAL A 105 -13.38 -10.43 11.18
C VAL A 105 -14.28 -10.60 9.96
N GLN A 106 -13.73 -10.36 8.76
CA GLN A 106 -14.51 -10.37 7.52
C GLN A 106 -15.28 -11.68 7.27
N HIS A 107 -14.70 -12.82 7.65
CA HIS A 107 -15.38 -14.12 7.50
C HIS A 107 -16.64 -14.24 8.37
N GLN A 108 -16.68 -13.56 9.52
CA GLN A 108 -17.81 -13.60 10.46
C GLN A 108 -18.79 -12.45 10.24
N MET A 109 -18.27 -11.27 9.88
CA MET A 109 -19.00 -10.00 9.88
C MET A 109 -19.32 -9.48 8.47
N GLY A 110 -18.80 -10.13 7.42
CA GLY A 110 -18.98 -9.71 6.03
C GLY A 110 -18.00 -8.63 5.57
N GLY A 111 -18.15 -8.20 4.32
CA GLY A 111 -17.29 -7.17 3.72
C GLY A 111 -17.79 -5.76 4.03
N MET A 112 -16.91 -4.87 4.49
CA MET A 112 -17.25 -3.46 4.79
C MET A 112 -17.04 -2.49 3.62
N ASN A 113 -16.65 -3.02 2.45
CA ASN A 113 -16.18 -2.22 1.31
C ASN A 113 -15.04 -1.26 1.72
N ALA A 114 -14.12 -1.74 2.57
CA ALA A 114 -13.08 -0.95 3.21
C ALA A 114 -12.18 -0.25 2.18
N ARG A 115 -11.73 -0.98 1.16
CA ARG A 115 -10.96 -0.45 0.04
C ARG A 115 -11.62 0.74 -0.64
N ALA A 116 -12.90 0.65 -0.99
CA ALA A 116 -13.60 1.75 -1.66
C ALA A 116 -13.76 2.97 -0.76
N LYS A 117 -13.98 2.76 0.56
CA LYS A 117 -14.02 3.86 1.54
C LYS A 117 -12.69 4.59 1.62
N VAL A 118 -11.56 3.87 1.64
CA VAL A 118 -10.23 4.49 1.61
C VAL A 118 -10.00 5.22 0.29
N ALA A 119 -10.30 4.59 -0.85
CA ALA A 119 -10.18 5.21 -2.17
C ALA A 119 -10.96 6.53 -2.25
N GLY A 120 -12.23 6.51 -1.85
CA GLY A 120 -13.08 7.70 -1.81
C GLY A 120 -12.52 8.77 -0.89
N ALA A 121 -12.10 8.42 0.32
CA ALA A 121 -11.50 9.37 1.26
C ALA A 121 -10.25 10.06 0.67
N MET A 122 -9.44 9.34 -0.10
CA MET A 122 -8.24 9.89 -0.73
C MET A 122 -8.54 10.75 -1.97
N MET A 123 -9.59 10.44 -2.74
CA MET A 123 -9.95 11.16 -3.97
C MET A 123 -10.77 12.44 -3.76
N ARG A 124 -11.48 12.58 -2.63
CA ARG A 124 -12.30 13.78 -2.37
C ARG A 124 -11.46 15.08 -2.31
N GLN A 125 -12.06 16.25 -2.52
CA GLN A 125 -11.32 17.52 -2.34
C GLN A 125 -11.28 17.99 -0.89
N ASP A 126 -12.29 17.62 -0.10
CA ASP A 126 -12.45 18.01 1.29
C ASP A 126 -11.68 17.09 2.25
N ASP A 127 -11.59 17.61 3.48
CA ASP A 127 -11.02 16.90 4.60
C ASP A 127 -11.94 15.75 5.02
N SER A 128 -11.38 14.56 5.04
CA SER A 128 -12.12 13.35 5.38
C SER A 128 -11.81 12.95 6.81
N ALA A 129 -12.80 12.94 7.71
CA ALA A 129 -12.67 12.37 9.06
C ALA A 129 -12.19 10.90 9.07
N LEU A 130 -12.31 10.19 7.94
CA LEU A 130 -11.75 8.84 7.79
C LEU A 130 -10.22 8.79 7.77
N LEU A 131 -9.50 9.90 7.54
CA LEU A 131 -8.03 9.91 7.54
C LEU A 131 -7.47 9.43 8.88
N ASP A 132 -8.15 9.77 9.98
CA ASP A 132 -7.79 9.33 11.35
C ASP A 132 -7.96 7.83 11.57
N HIS A 133 -8.65 7.15 10.65
CA HIS A 133 -8.90 5.72 10.68
C HIS A 133 -8.11 4.97 9.60
N ILE A 134 -7.31 5.66 8.80
CA ILE A 134 -6.49 5.03 7.76
C ILE A 134 -5.13 4.63 8.34
N GLY A 135 -4.80 3.35 8.21
CA GLY A 135 -3.48 2.80 8.48
C GLY A 135 -2.68 2.59 7.19
N ILE A 136 -1.41 2.27 7.34
CA ILE A 136 -0.52 1.87 6.23
C ILE A 136 0.13 0.54 6.55
N PHE A 137 0.22 -0.32 5.53
CA PHE A 137 1.06 -1.51 5.57
C PHE A 137 2.20 -1.34 4.56
N TYR A 138 3.45 -1.40 5.02
CA TYR A 138 4.61 -1.25 4.16
C TYR A 138 4.94 -2.59 3.49
N LEU A 139 4.87 -2.62 2.15
CA LEU A 139 5.08 -3.83 1.36
C LEU A 139 6.56 -4.00 0.98
N GLY A 140 7.30 -2.90 0.75
CA GLY A 140 8.72 -2.98 0.46
C GLY A 140 9.38 -1.65 0.09
N LEU A 141 10.71 -1.70 -0.01
CA LEU A 141 11.57 -0.64 -0.54
C LEU A 141 11.63 -0.73 -2.06
N ALA A 142 11.24 0.34 -2.74
CA ALA A 142 11.31 0.38 -4.19
C ALA A 142 12.76 0.60 -4.66
N GLY A 143 13.23 -0.18 -5.65
CA GLY A 143 14.56 -0.03 -6.25
C GLY A 143 15.66 -0.94 -5.67
N ARG A 144 15.38 -1.76 -4.66
CA ARG A 144 16.18 -2.96 -4.35
C ARG A 144 15.50 -4.18 -4.97
N SER A 145 16.28 -5.14 -5.48
CA SER A 145 15.74 -6.38 -6.03
C SER A 145 14.71 -6.96 -5.07
N PRO A 146 13.44 -7.14 -5.51
CA PRO A 146 12.44 -7.70 -4.63
C PRO A 146 12.88 -9.11 -4.21
N PRO A 147 12.80 -9.47 -2.94
CA PRO A 147 12.67 -10.87 -2.54
C PRO A 147 11.61 -11.55 -3.44
N ARG A 148 11.80 -12.82 -3.78
CA ARG A 148 10.83 -13.54 -4.64
C ARG A 148 9.52 -13.73 -3.87
N TRP A 149 8.54 -12.83 -4.08
CA TRP A 149 7.31 -12.74 -3.29
C TRP A 149 6.18 -13.64 -3.80
N MET A 150 5.31 -14.08 -2.87
CA MET A 150 3.94 -14.51 -3.20
C MET A 150 2.98 -14.24 -2.04
N SER A 151 1.82 -13.65 -2.33
CA SER A 151 0.77 -13.40 -1.34
C SER A 151 -0.20 -14.59 -1.31
N VAL A 152 -0.27 -15.31 -0.21
CA VAL A 152 -1.21 -16.43 -0.02
C VAL A 152 -2.54 -15.86 0.50
N CYS A 153 -3.50 -15.67 -0.41
CA CYS A 153 -4.87 -15.32 -0.04
C CYS A 153 -5.61 -16.61 0.35
N ARG A 154 -5.96 -16.79 1.62
CA ARG A 154 -7.03 -17.75 1.96
C ARG A 154 -8.35 -17.17 1.46
N ARG A 155 -9.12 -18.00 0.77
CA ARG A 155 -10.55 -17.79 0.57
C ARG A 155 -11.26 -18.38 1.78
#